data_AF-A0A4V2E7X1-F1
#
_entry.id   AF-A0A4V2E7X1-F1
#
_cell.length_a   1.000
_cell.length_b   1.000
_cell.length_c   1.000
_cell.angle_alpha   90.00
_cell.angle_beta   90.00
_cell.angle_gamma   90.00
#
_symmetry.space_group_name_H-M   'P 1'
#
loop_
_entity.id
_entity.type
_entity.pdbx_description
1 polymer ?
#
loop_
_entity_poly.entity_id
_entity_poly.type
_entity_poly.pdbx_seq_one_letter_code
_entity_poly.pdbx_strand_id
1 'polypeptide(L)' 'MPTASDGTSFDPITCRRAGGYWVGPKGREHKYTSYRDALVALNLMAKPQWRRPNPKGNWGIVVATSWA' A
#
# COMPACT_ATOMS: atom_id res chain seq x y z
N MET A 1 7.57 9.36 1.30
CA MET A 1 6.46 8.52 0.78
C MET A 1 7.00 7.13 0.45
N PRO A 2 6.34 6.04 0.89
CA PRO A 2 6.80 4.69 0.60
C PRO A 2 6.74 4.41 -0.91
N THR A 3 7.84 3.94 -1.49
CA THR A 3 7.96 3.61 -2.90
C THR A 3 8.38 2.15 -3.05
N ALA A 4 7.68 1.42 -3.91
CA ALA A 4 7.97 0.04 -4.24
C ALA A 4 9.02 -0.07 -5.35
N SER A 5 9.58 -1.27 -5.50
CA SER A 5 10.60 -1.57 -6.51
C SER A 5 10.13 -1.37 -7.95
N ASP A 6 8.82 -1.37 -8.18
CA ASP A 6 8.21 -1.13 -9.50
C ASP A 6 7.96 0.35 -9.80
N GLY A 7 8.50 1.25 -8.96
CA GLY A 7 8.39 2.70 -9.10
C GLY A 7 7.07 3.28 -8.59
N THR A 8 6.13 2.45 -8.10
CA THR A 8 4.88 2.99 -7.57
C THR A 8 4.97 3.37 -6.11
N SER A 9 4.34 4.49 -5.78
CA SER A 9 4.30 5.02 -4.42
C SER A 9 2.95 4.75 -3.78
N PHE A 10 2.94 4.62 -2.45
CA PHE A 10 1.69 4.52 -1.70
C PHE A 10 0.99 5.88 -1.62
N ASP A 11 0.04 6.15 -2.51
CA ASP A 11 -0.64 7.44 -2.64
C ASP A 11 -2.15 7.38 -2.27
N PRO A 12 -2.75 8.51 -1.86
CA PRO A 12 -4.12 8.52 -1.37
C PRO A 12 -5.17 8.30 -2.46
N ILE A 13 -4.84 8.43 -3.75
CA ILE A 13 -5.79 8.35 -4.86
C ILE A 13 -5.74 6.96 -5.51
N THR A 14 -4.58 6.54 -6.01
CA THR A 14 -4.48 5.28 -6.78
C THR A 14 -4.49 4.04 -5.89
N CYS A 15 -3.96 4.13 -4.67
CA CYS A 15 -3.98 3.00 -3.72
C CYS A 15 -5.31 2.87 -2.94
N ARG A 16 -6.29 3.75 -3.18
CA ARG A 16 -7.60 3.69 -2.53
C ARG A 16 -8.57 2.84 -3.34
N ARG A 17 -9.14 1.81 -2.72
CA ARG A 17 -10.28 1.03 -3.27
C ARG A 17 -11.54 1.33 -2.48
N ALA A 18 -12.66 0.70 -2.87
CA ALA A 18 -13.97 0.76 -2.22
C ALA A 18 -13.88 0.70 -0.68
N GLY A 19 -13.83 1.88 -0.07
CA GLY A 19 -13.80 2.09 1.38
C GLY A 19 -12.44 2.01 2.07
N GLY A 20 -11.28 2.04 1.38
CA GLY A 20 -9.99 2.18 2.06
C GLY A 20 -8.74 1.68 1.35
N TYR A 21 -7.70 1.47 2.14
CA TYR A 21 -6.36 1.00 1.80
C TYR A 21 -6.13 -0.36 2.45
N TRP A 22 -5.51 -1.30 1.74
CA TRP A 22 -5.07 -2.56 2.35
C TRP A 22 -3.57 -2.59 2.51
N VAL A 23 -3.15 -2.83 3.74
CA VAL A 23 -1.75 -2.83 4.16
C VAL A 23 -1.45 -4.14 4.88
N GLY A 24 -0.37 -4.81 4.50
CA GLY A 24 0.10 -6.06 5.07
C GLY A 24 0.39 -7.16 4.04
N PRO A 25 0.91 -8.30 4.51
CA PRO A 25 1.23 -9.44 3.66
C PRO A 25 0.00 -10.10 3.07
N LYS A 26 0.19 -10.79 1.95
CA LYS A 26 -0.85 -11.56 1.27
C LYS A 26 -1.57 -12.50 2.24
N GLY A 27 -2.88 -12.33 2.38
CA GLY A 27 -3.73 -13.13 3.28
C GLY A 27 -3.80 -12.64 4.72
N ARG A 28 -3.07 -11.58 5.08
CA ARG A 28 -3.14 -10.89 6.39
C ARG A 28 -3.23 -9.36 6.22
N GLU A 29 -3.79 -8.93 5.11
CA GLU A 29 -4.02 -7.52 4.81
C GLU A 29 -5.02 -6.90 5.79
N HIS A 30 -4.66 -5.76 6.38
CA HIS A 30 -5.56 -4.95 7.20
C HIS A 30 -6.12 -3.79 6.38
N LYS A 31 -7.43 -3.58 6.48
CA LYS A 31 -8.12 -2.47 5.81
C LYS A 31 -8.11 -1.23 6.69
N TYR A 32 -7.63 -0.13 6.14
CA TYR A 32 -7.64 1.19 6.76
C TYR A 32 -8.51 2.14 5.95
N THR A 33 -9.42 2.87 6.58
CA THR A 33 -10.30 3.85 5.89
C THR A 33 -9.59 5.17 5.64
N SER A 34 -8.66 5.55 6.53
CA SER A 34 -7.83 6.74 6.46
C SER A 34 -6.49 6.43 5.82
N TYR A 35 -6.08 7.29 4.89
CA TYR A 35 -4.74 7.23 4.29
C TYR A 35 -3.63 7.39 5.33
N ARG A 36 -3.83 8.30 6.30
CA ARG A 36 -2.83 8.57 7.35
C ARG A 36 -2.63 7.34 8.22
N ASP A 37 -3.70 6.67 8.63
CA ASP A 37 -3.61 5.46 9.47
C ASP A 37 -2.92 4.32 8.69
N ALA A 38 -3.25 4.17 7.41
CA ALA A 38 -2.58 3.21 6.53
C ALA A 38 -1.08 3.50 6.37
N LEU A 39 -0.71 4.78 6.21
CA LEU A 39 0.68 5.21 6.10
C LEU A 39 1.45 4.98 7.39
N VAL A 40 0.85 5.28 8.54
CA VAL A 40 1.43 4.98 9.86
C VAL A 40 1.64 3.48 10.02
N ALA A 41 0.64 2.66 9.68
CA ALA A 41 0.77 1.21 9.72
C ALA A 41 1.91 0.70 8.82
N LEU A 42 2.04 1.22 7.60
CA LEU A 42 3.15 0.90 6.70
C LEU A 42 4.51 1.25 7.31
N ASN A 43 4.65 2.42 7.93
CA ASN A 43 5.91 2.85 8.56
C ASN A 43 6.29 2.01 9.79
N LEU A 44 5.31 1.40 10.47
CA LEU A 44 5.53 0.52 11.61
C LEU A 44 5.85 -0.93 11.20
N MET A 45 5.62 -1.30 9.95
CA MET A 45 5.87 -2.65 9.46
C MET A 45 7.35 -2.86 9.14
N ALA A 46 7.93 -3.97 9.62
CA ALA A 46 9.27 -4.40 9.23
C ALA A 46 9.39 -4.67 7.72
N LYS A 47 8.29 -5.11 7.08
CA LYS A 47 8.16 -5.26 5.62
C LYS A 47 6.88 -4.55 5.18
N PRO A 48 6.95 -3.25 4.83
CA PRO A 48 5.78 -2.48 4.46
C PRO A 48 5.22 -3.02 3.15
N GLN A 49 3.97 -3.46 3.20
CA GLN A 49 3.29 -4.07 2.06
C GLN A 49 1.92 -3.45 1.88
N TRP A 50 1.52 -3.15 0.64
CA TRP A 50 0.18 -2.65 0.36
C TRP A 50 -0.34 -3.14 -0.97
N ARG A 51 -1.67 -3.06 -1.13
CA ARG A 51 -2.35 -3.33 -2.38
C ARG A 51 -2.39 -2.08 -3.26
N ARG A 52 -2.06 -2.24 -4.54
CA ARG A 52 -2.20 -1.19 -5.56
C ARG A 52 -2.70 -1.76 -6.90
N PRO A 53 -3.38 -0.97 -7.75
CA PRO A 53 -3.75 -1.37 -9.10
C PRO A 53 -2.53 -1.33 -10.05
N ASN A 54 -2.35 -2.38 -10.85
CA ASN A 54 -1.35 -2.40 -11.93
C ASN A 54 -1.94 -1.83 -13.24
N PRO A 55 -1.12 -1.60 -14.30
CA PRO A 55 -1.60 -1.08 -15.58
C PRO A 55 -2.67 -1.94 -16.27
N LYS A 56 -2.82 -3.21 -15.88
CA LYS A 56 -3.88 -4.12 -16.36
C LYS A 56 -5.16 -4.06 -15.50
N GLY A 57 -5.25 -3.12 -14.54
CA GLY A 57 -6.38 -2.98 -13.61
C GLY A 57 -6.41 -4.02 -12.47
N ASN A 58 -5.42 -4.91 -12.40
CA ASN A 58 -5.35 -5.95 -11.37
C ASN A 58 -4.68 -5.42 -10.10
N TRP A 59 -5.17 -5.85 -8.94
CA TRP A 59 -4.65 -5.40 -7.65
C TRP A 59 -3.57 -6.35 -7.13
N GLY A 60 -2.32 -5.90 -7.17
CA GLY A 60 -1.16 -6.62 -6.65
C GLY A 60 -0.74 -6.11 -5.27
N ILE A 61 -0.01 -6.95 -4.53
CA ILE A 61 0.70 -6.51 -3.32
C ILE A 61 2.11 -6.13 -3.73
N VAL A 62 2.57 -4.99 -3.27
CA VAL A 62 3.95 -4.53 -3.43
C VAL A 62 4.60 -4.38 -2.06
N VAL A 63 5.92 -4.33 -2.04
CA VAL A 63 6.74 -4.09 -0.83
C VAL A 63 7.43 -2.74 -1.01
N ALA A 64 7.42 -1.89 0.01
CA ALA A 64 8.22 -0.65 -0.02
C ALA A 64 9.70 -1.03 0.01
N THR A 65 10.46 -0.45 -0.92
CA THR A 65 11.91 -0.58 -0.97
C THR A 65 12.62 0.72 -0.59
N SER A 66 11.93 1.86 -0.66
CA SER A 66 12.49 3.15 -0.29
C SER A 66 11.45 4.10 0.29
N TRP A 67 11.94 5.10 1.02
CA TRP A 67 11.18 6.25 1.49
C TRP A 67 11.90 7.49 0.97
N ALA A 68 11.20 8.30 0.18
CA ALA A 68 11.62 9.66 -0.19
C ALA A 68 11.05 10.69 0.78
#